data_AF-A0A6B3KPS7-F1
#
_entry.id   AF-A0A6B3KPS7-F1
#
_cell.length_a   1.000
_cell.length_b   1.000
_cell.length_c   1.000
_cell.angle_alpha   90.00
_cell.angle_beta   90.00
_cell.angle_gamma   90.00
#
_symmetry.space_group_name_H-M   'P 1'
#
loop_
_entity.id
_entity.type
_entity.pdbx_description
1 polymer ?
#
loop_
_entity_poly.entity_id
_entity_poly.type
_entity_poly.pdbx_seq_one_letter_code
_entity_poly.pdbx_strand_id
1 'polypeptide(L)' 'MQLSKETIEATRAHFADIAYGCIREVIDGTVKVNDPEAYCAERELDALQYTLGRWDHTLAFRQYATYLQTGVMHALLP' A
#
# COMPACT_ATOMS: atom_id res chain seq x y z
N MET A 1 11.28 -4.10 -17.94
CA MET A 1 10.01 -3.46 -18.31
C MET A 1 9.90 -2.15 -17.57
N GLN A 2 9.44 -1.08 -18.21
CA GLN A 2 9.20 0.21 -17.54
C GLN A 2 7.73 0.29 -17.11
N LEU A 3 7.47 0.70 -15.86
CA LEU A 3 6.12 0.92 -15.35
C LEU A 3 5.57 2.24 -15.91
N SER A 4 4.30 2.25 -16.31
CA SER A 4 3.60 3.47 -16.73
C SER A 4 3.32 4.36 -15.52
N LYS A 5 3.19 5.68 -15.77
CA LYS A 5 2.80 6.64 -14.73
C LYS A 5 1.45 6.27 -14.10
N GLU A 6 0.47 5.89 -14.92
CA GLU A 6 -0.85 5.45 -14.47
C GLU A 6 -0.76 4.23 -13.54
N THR A 7 0.06 3.24 -13.89
CA THR A 7 0.28 2.06 -13.04
C THR A 7 0.89 2.44 -11.69
N ILE A 8 1.86 3.35 -11.69
CA ILE A 8 2.50 3.83 -10.46
C ILE A 8 1.47 4.56 -9.58
N GLU A 9 0.68 5.47 -10.15
CA GLU A 9 -0.34 6.22 -9.41
C GLU A 9 -1.42 5.29 -8.85
N ALA A 10 -1.91 4.32 -9.65
CA ALA A 10 -2.88 3.33 -9.19
C ALA A 10 -2.31 2.41 -8.09
N THR A 11 -1.02 2.07 -8.18
CA THR A 11 -0.36 1.28 -7.13
C THR A 11 -0.23 2.07 -5.83
N ARG A 12 0.13 3.36 -5.89
CA ARG A 12 0.16 4.24 -4.70
C ARG A 12 -1.21 4.34 -4.05
N ALA A 13 -2.27 4.52 -4.85
CA ALA A 13 -3.64 4.54 -4.36
C ALA A 13 -4.02 3.23 -3.66
N HIS A 14 -3.69 2.08 -4.27
CA HIS A 14 -3.96 0.76 -3.68
C HIS A 14 -3.35 0.59 -2.28
N PHE A 15 -2.07 0.91 -2.10
CA PHE A 15 -1.43 0.75 -0.79
C PHE A 15 -1.91 1.79 0.24
N ALA A 16 -2.26 3.01 -0.19
CA ALA A 16 -2.91 3.98 0.68
C ALA A 16 -4.29 3.49 1.14
N ASP A 17 -5.08 2.90 0.24
CA ASP A 17 -6.40 2.33 0.55
C ASP A 17 -6.31 1.15 1.51
N ILE A 18 -5.25 0.33 1.42
CA ILE A 18 -4.97 -0.72 2.40
C ILE A 18 -4.76 -0.12 3.79
N ALA A 19 -3.96 0.94 3.91
CA ALA A 19 -3.71 1.59 5.19
C ALA A 19 -5.01 2.16 5.80
N TYR A 20 -5.87 2.79 5.00
CA TYR A 20 -7.21 3.19 5.42
C TYR A 20 -8.14 2.02 5.72
N GLY A 21 -7.98 0.87 5.05
CA GLY A 21 -8.62 -0.39 5.37
C GLY A 21 -8.31 -0.83 6.80
N CYS A 22 -7.04 -0.87 7.17
CA CYS A 22 -6.61 -1.22 8.52
C CYS A 22 -7.20 -0.29 9.60
N ILE A 23 -7.29 1.01 9.32
CA ILE A 23 -7.93 1.98 10.24
C ILE A 23 -9.41 1.62 10.44
N ARG A 24 -10.14 1.34 9.34
CA ARG A 24 -11.56 0.95 9.41
C ARG A 24 -11.76 -0.31 10.23
N GLU A 25 -10.94 -1.35 10.01
CA GLU A 25 -11.01 -2.61 10.75
C GLU A 25 -10.76 -2.43 12.26
N VAL A 26 -9.93 -1.45 12.65
CA VAL A 26 -9.73 -1.11 14.07
C VAL A 26 -10.94 -0.34 14.62
N ILE A 27 -11.47 0.62 13.86
CA ILE A 27 -12.62 1.45 14.29
C ILE A 27 -13.90 0.61 14.41
N ASP A 28 -14.15 -0.31 13.48
CA ASP A 28 -15.34 -1.16 13.49
C ASP A 28 -15.21 -2.38 14.43
N GLY A 29 -14.01 -2.60 14.98
CA GLY A 29 -13.72 -3.66 15.95
C GLY A 29 -13.46 -5.04 15.34
N THR A 30 -13.33 -5.14 14.01
CA THR A 30 -12.90 -6.36 13.31
C THR A 30 -11.52 -6.81 13.77
N VAL A 31 -10.61 -5.85 13.99
CA VAL A 31 -9.24 -6.08 14.48
C VAL A 31 -9.04 -5.35 15.81
N LYS A 32 -8.40 -6.02 16.77
CA LYS A 32 -7.99 -5.43 18.04
C LYS A 32 -6.48 -5.22 18.07
N VAL A 33 -6.08 -4.01 18.43
CA VAL A 33 -4.68 -3.62 18.65
C VAL A 33 -4.52 -3.08 20.07
N ASN A 34 -3.30 -3.09 20.60
CA ASN A 34 -3.03 -2.65 21.97
C ASN A 34 -3.25 -1.15 22.17
N ASP A 35 -2.90 -0.33 21.16
CA ASP A 35 -3.05 1.12 21.16
C ASP A 35 -3.69 1.57 19.83
N PRO A 36 -5.03 1.72 19.78
CA PRO A 36 -5.75 2.10 18.56
C PRO A 36 -5.37 3.49 18.04
N GLU A 37 -5.09 4.45 18.93
CA GLU A 37 -4.82 5.82 18.54
C GLU A 37 -3.47 5.93 17.84
N ALA A 38 -2.42 5.38 18.47
CA ALA A 38 -1.09 5.36 17.88
C ALA A 38 -1.07 4.56 16.56
N TYR A 39 -1.75 3.40 16.53
CA TYR A 39 -1.83 2.58 15.33
C TYR A 39 -2.51 3.31 14.17
N CYS A 40 -3.65 3.97 14.41
CA CYS A 40 -4.35 4.72 13.37
C CYS A 40 -3.51 5.89 12.86
N ALA A 41 -2.83 6.62 13.75
CA ALA A 41 -1.92 7.70 13.35
C ALA A 41 -0.75 7.20 12.47
N GLU A 42 -0.17 6.05 12.79
CA GLU A 42 0.84 5.40 11.93
C GLU A 42 0.28 5.03 10.56
N ARG A 43 -0.93 4.46 10.50
CA ARG A 43 -1.57 4.11 9.22
C ARG A 43 -1.94 5.33 8.38
N GLU A 44 -2.34 6.44 8.98
CA GLU A 44 -2.56 7.70 8.26
C GLU A 44 -1.24 8.23 7.65
N LEU A 45 -0.16 8.17 8.42
CA LEU A 45 1.17 8.54 7.94
C LEU A 45 1.61 7.62 6.79
N ASP A 46 1.40 6.31 6.90
CA ASP A 46 1.73 5.36 5.83
C ASP A 46 0.96 5.67 4.54
N ALA A 47 -0.34 5.93 4.64
CA ALA A 47 -1.17 6.31 3.49
C ALA A 47 -0.61 7.56 2.77
N LEU A 48 -0.23 8.58 3.55
CA LEU A 48 0.43 9.77 3.01
C LEU A 48 1.78 9.44 2.36
N GLN A 49 2.58 8.58 2.96
CA GLN A 49 3.88 8.19 2.40
C GLN A 49 3.74 7.40 1.09
N TYR A 50 2.72 6.53 0.97
CA TYR A 50 2.39 5.86 -0.28
C TYR A 50 1.97 6.85 -1.37
N THR A 51 1.06 7.79 -1.08
CA THR A 51 0.63 8.79 -2.07
C THR A 51 1.79 9.68 -2.55
N LEU A 52 2.74 10.01 -1.66
CA LEU A 52 3.97 10.76 -2.00
C LEU A 52 5.03 9.90 -2.72
N GLY A 53 4.80 8.60 -2.88
CA GLY A 53 5.70 7.68 -3.59
C GLY A 53 6.96 7.30 -2.83
N ARG A 54 6.97 7.43 -1.50
CA ARG A 54 8.13 7.05 -0.66
C ARG A 54 8.46 5.56 -0.80
N TRP A 55 7.47 4.74 -1.12
CA TRP A 55 7.60 3.28 -1.19
C TRP A 55 7.70 2.70 -2.60
N ASP A 56 7.74 3.54 -3.65
CA ASP A 56 7.80 3.11 -5.06
C ASP A 56 9.00 2.19 -5.39
N HIS A 57 10.07 2.33 -4.61
CA HIS A 57 11.30 1.58 -4.79
C HIS A 57 11.25 0.18 -4.16
N THR A 58 10.27 -0.09 -3.30
CA THR A 58 10.18 -1.35 -2.57
C THR A 58 9.80 -2.50 -3.49
N LEU A 59 10.22 -3.72 -3.11
CA LEU A 59 9.92 -4.92 -3.87
C LEU A 59 8.42 -5.16 -4.00
N ALA A 60 7.69 -5.07 -2.89
CA ALA A 60 6.24 -5.28 -2.84
C ALA A 60 5.50 -4.30 -3.77
N PHE A 61 5.88 -3.03 -3.75
CA PHE A 61 5.30 -2.02 -4.65
C PHE A 61 5.56 -2.38 -6.11
N ARG A 62 6.82 -2.67 -6.47
CA ARG A 62 7.20 -2.97 -7.86
C ARG A 62 6.56 -4.25 -8.39
N GLN A 63 6.44 -5.26 -7.53
CA GLN A 63 5.78 -6.52 -7.86
C GLN A 63 4.30 -6.29 -8.13
N TYR A 64 3.61 -5.57 -7.24
CA TYR A 64 2.18 -5.26 -7.43
C TYR A 64 1.95 -4.37 -8.66
N ALA A 65 2.78 -3.35 -8.86
CA ALA A 65 2.70 -2.49 -10.04
C ALA A 65 2.89 -3.30 -11.34
N THR A 66 3.83 -4.24 -11.34
CA THR A 66 4.04 -5.13 -12.50
C THR A 66 2.82 -6.00 -12.73
N TYR A 67 2.23 -6.57 -11.67
CA TYR A 67 0.99 -7.33 -11.75
C TYR A 67 -0.16 -6.48 -12.29
N LEU A 68 -0.33 -5.26 -11.80
CA LEU A 68 -1.39 -4.35 -12.25
C LEU A 68 -1.26 -4.02 -13.75
N GLN A 69 -0.02 -3.81 -14.23
CA GLN A 69 0.24 -3.47 -15.63
C GLN A 69 0.09 -4.67 -16.58
N THR A 70 0.39 -5.88 -16.12
CA THR A 70 0.57 -7.05 -17.02
C THR A 70 -0.38 -8.20 -16.75
N GLY A 71 -1.07 -8.19 -15.61
CA GLY A 71 -1.82 -9.33 -15.09
C GLY A 71 -0.96 -10.46 -14.53
N VAL A 72 0.38 -10.33 -14.55
CA VAL A 72 1.29 -11.41 -14.15
C VAL A 72 2.04 -11.05 -12.88
N MET A 73 1.90 -11.92 -11.86
CA MET A 73 2.60 -11.79 -10.59
C MET A 73 3.80 -12.74 -10.55
N HIS A 74 4.94 -12.27 -11.05
CA HIS A 74 6.20 -12.98 -10.91
C HIS A 74 6.76 -12.78 -9.50
N ALA A 75 7.23 -13.86 -8.86
CA ALA A 75 8.06 -13.72 -7.68
C ALA A 75 9.36 -13.02 -8.09
N LEU A 76 9.57 -11.81 -7.58
CA LEU A 76 10.86 -11.14 -7.71
C LEU A 76 11.78 -11.72 -6.63
N LEU A 77 12.49 -12.80 -6.97
CA LEU A 77 13.51 -13.38 -6.09
C LEU A 77 14.79 -12.55 -6.18
N PRO A 78 15.53 -12.35 -5.05
CA PRO A 78 16.83 -11.69 -5.04
C PRO A 78 17.89 -12.45 -5.84
#